data_AF-A0A7J0A899-F1
#
_entry.id   AF-A0A7J0A899-F1
#
_cell.length_a   1.000
_cell.length_b   1.000
_cell.length_c   1.000
_cell.angle_alpha   90.00
_cell.angle_beta   90.00
_cell.angle_gamma   90.00
#
_symmetry.space_group_name_H-M   'P 1'
#
loop_
_entity.id
_entity.type
_entity.pdbx_description
1 polymer ?
#
loop_
_entity_poly.entity_id
_entity_poly.type
_entity_poly.pdbx_seq_one_letter_code
_entity_poly.pdbx_strand_id
1 'polypeptide(L)'
;MIEKIINRNIGKSQKCRVKYGNRSDFDVLIVNINDGKRTRMYSIDAQHLSSQKDSIYFYPEIKNGVVTIKWNREIENYVNEVQ
;
A
#
# COMPACT_ATOMS: atom_id res chain seq x y z
N MET A 1 -6.15 -6.78 -17.90
CA MET A 1 -5.93 -6.29 -16.53
C MET A 1 -4.49 -6.65 -16.15
N ILE A 2 -3.63 -5.66 -16.00
CA ILE A 2 -2.23 -5.79 -15.63
C ILE A 2 -2.10 -5.41 -14.15
N GLU A 3 -1.63 -6.35 -13.33
CA GLU A 3 -1.41 -6.13 -11.91
C GLU A 3 0.05 -5.81 -11.62
N LYS A 4 0.28 -4.85 -10.72
CA LYS A 4 1.59 -4.59 -10.15
C LYS A 4 1.59 -4.97 -8.68
N ILE A 5 2.39 -5.95 -8.31
CA ILE A 5 2.46 -6.47 -6.94
C ILE A 5 3.71 -5.94 -6.24
N ILE A 6 3.53 -5.36 -5.05
CA ILE A 6 4.62 -4.87 -4.20
C ILE A 6 4.52 -5.50 -2.81
N ASN A 7 5.59 -6.16 -2.38
CA ASN A 7 5.69 -6.76 -1.06
C ASN A 7 6.44 -5.84 -0.09
N ARG A 8 5.89 -5.65 1.11
CA ARG A 8 6.42 -4.77 2.16
C ARG A 8 6.45 -5.47 3.51
N ASN A 9 7.64 -5.62 4.06
CA ASN A 9 7.83 -5.99 5.46
C ASN A 9 7.93 -4.71 6.29
N ILE A 10 7.12 -4.57 7.35
CA ILE A 10 6.98 -3.30 8.07
C ILE A 10 7.78 -3.19 9.37
N GLY A 11 8.23 -4.31 9.96
CA GLY A 11 9.13 -4.30 11.13
C GLY A 11 8.79 -3.22 12.17
N LYS A 12 9.76 -2.35 12.48
CA LYS A 12 9.59 -1.15 13.34
C LYS A 12 9.37 0.16 12.56
N SER A 13 9.12 0.09 11.25
CA SER A 13 8.99 1.28 10.40
C SER A 13 7.69 2.03 10.68
N GLN A 14 7.81 3.35 10.85
CA GLN A 14 6.65 4.24 11.07
C GLN A 14 6.16 4.91 9.78
N LYS A 15 6.98 4.93 8.72
CA LYS A 15 6.65 5.49 7.41
C LYS A 15 7.19 4.57 6.32
N CYS A 16 6.28 3.99 5.54
CA CYS A 16 6.62 2.99 4.53
C CYS A 16 6.26 3.50 3.14
N ARG A 17 7.27 3.66 2.27
CA ARG A 17 7.10 4.05 0.86
C ARG A 17 6.77 2.84 0.00
N VAL A 18 5.77 2.95 -0.86
CA VAL A 18 5.45 1.96 -1.90
C VAL A 18 5.79 2.60 -3.24
N LYS A 19 6.89 2.17 -3.87
CA LYS A 19 7.34 2.70 -5.16
C LYS A 19 6.74 1.87 -6.30
N TYR A 20 5.74 2.43 -6.98
CA TYR A 20 5.02 1.78 -8.08
C TYR A 20 5.47 2.23 -9.47
N GLY A 21 6.26 3.30 -9.61
CA GLY A 21 6.70 3.77 -10.93
C GLY A 21 5.61 4.56 -11.65
N ASN A 22 5.44 4.37 -12.96
CA ASN A 22 4.39 5.07 -13.70
C ASN A 22 3.05 4.34 -13.55
N ARG A 23 2.00 5.06 -13.19
CA ARG A 23 0.64 4.51 -13.07
C ARG A 23 0.11 3.93 -14.39
N SER A 24 0.67 4.35 -15.53
CA SER A 24 0.23 3.89 -16.86
C SER A 24 0.76 2.50 -17.22
N ASP A 25 1.66 1.94 -16.41
CA ASP A 25 2.27 0.63 -16.65
C ASP A 25 1.39 -0.54 -16.15
N PHE A 26 0.31 -0.26 -15.42
CA PHE A 26 -0.55 -1.27 -14.80
C PHE A 26 -1.97 -0.73 -14.57
N ASP A 27 -2.93 -1.62 -14.40
CA ASP A 27 -4.34 -1.29 -14.12
C ASP A 27 -4.59 -1.22 -12.61
N VAL A 28 -3.97 -2.13 -11.83
CA VAL A 28 -4.17 -2.26 -10.38
C VAL A 28 -2.82 -2.41 -9.66
N LEU A 29 -2.64 -1.65 -8.58
CA LEU A 29 -1.54 -1.82 -7.63
C LEU A 29 -2.01 -2.70 -6.47
N ILE A 30 -1.32 -3.82 -6.26
CA ILE A 30 -1.49 -4.70 -5.11
C ILE A 30 -0.32 -4.52 -4.15
N VAL A 31 -0.61 -4.20 -2.89
CA VAL A 31 0.40 -4.03 -1.83
C VAL A 31 0.20 -5.08 -0.76
N ASN A 32 1.15 -6.01 -0.68
CA ASN A 32 1.21 -7.02 0.37
C ASN A 32 2.02 -6.48 1.53
N ILE A 33 1.40 -6.31 2.69
CA ILE A 33 2.02 -5.79 3.90
C ILE A 33 2.14 -6.92 4.92
N ASN A 34 3.37 -7.35 5.20
CA ASN A 34 3.68 -8.36 6.20
C ASN A 34 4.18 -7.71 7.49
N ASP A 35 3.44 -7.95 8.59
CA ASP A 35 3.72 -7.43 9.93
C ASP A 35 4.55 -8.39 10.81
N GLY A 36 5.02 -9.50 10.23
CA GLY A 36 5.75 -10.58 10.91
C GLY A 36 4.84 -11.65 11.51
N LYS A 37 3.51 -11.41 11.59
CA LYS A 37 2.51 -12.38 12.03
C LYS A 37 1.57 -12.78 10.89
N ARG A 38 1.22 -11.82 10.04
CA ARG A 38 0.32 -12.01 8.90
C ARG A 38 0.67 -11.08 7.76
N THR A 39 0.20 -11.45 6.57
CA THR A 39 0.20 -10.59 5.39
C THR A 39 -1.21 -10.04 5.21
N ARG A 40 -1.33 -8.72 5.08
CA ARG A 40 -2.54 -8.03 4.65
C ARG A 40 -2.35 -7.58 3.20
N MET A 41 -3.36 -7.74 2.38
CA MET A 41 -3.30 -7.35 0.97
C MET A 41 -4.21 -6.14 0.73
N TYR A 42 -3.70 -5.17 -0.02
CA TYR A 42 -4.43 -3.96 -0.36
C TYR A 42 -4.42 -3.74 -1.86
N SER A 43 -5.56 -3.36 -2.45
CA SER A 43 -5.70 -3.04 -3.86
C SER A 43 -6.04 -1.57 -4.08
N ILE A 44 -5.48 -0.99 -5.14
CA ILE A 44 -5.66 0.41 -5.54
C ILE A 44 -5.69 0.47 -7.06
N ASP A 45 -6.76 1.01 -7.64
CA ASP A 45 -6.82 1.22 -9.10
C ASP A 45 -5.81 2.30 -9.51
N ALA A 46 -5.07 2.03 -10.59
CA ALA A 46 -4.02 2.92 -11.06
C ALA A 46 -4.53 4.32 -11.45
N GLN A 47 -5.81 4.44 -11.81
CA GLN A 47 -6.45 5.72 -12.11
C GLN A 47 -6.43 6.70 -10.92
N HIS A 48 -6.42 6.19 -9.68
CA HIS A 48 -6.39 7.00 -8.46
C HIS A 48 -4.96 7.36 -8.02
N LEU A 49 -3.93 6.76 -8.63
CA LEU A 49 -2.54 7.10 -8.37
C LEU A 49 -2.14 8.38 -9.12
N SER A 50 -1.19 9.12 -8.53
CA SER A 50 -0.66 10.35 -9.12
C SER A 50 0.03 10.09 -10.46
N SER A 51 -0.19 10.96 -11.44
CA SER A 51 0.57 10.99 -12.70
C SER A 51 1.96 11.62 -12.56
N GLN A 52 2.24 12.32 -11.45
CA GLN A 52 3.49 13.04 -11.21
C GLN A 52 4.40 12.35 -10.19
N LYS A 53 3.86 11.46 -9.36
CA LYS A 53 4.60 10.73 -8.33
C LYS A 53 4.74 9.26 -8.72
N ASP A 54 5.83 8.66 -8.29
CA ASP A 54 6.14 7.25 -8.50
C ASP A 54 5.83 6.37 -7.27
N SER A 55 5.25 6.97 -6.22
CA SER A 55 5.09 6.31 -4.94
C SER A 55 3.99 6.90 -4.05
N ILE A 56 3.43 6.05 -3.18
CA ILE A 56 2.53 6.38 -2.09
C ILE A 56 3.16 5.96 -0.74
N TYR A 57 2.54 6.37 0.36
CA TYR A 57 3.01 6.07 1.70
C TYR A 57 1.89 5.48 2.56
N PHE A 58 2.27 4.55 3.43
CA PHE A 58 1.45 4.13 4.54
C PHE A 58 2.24 4.17 5.84
N TYR A 59 1.50 4.10 6.95
CA TYR A 59 1.97 4.31 8.30
C TYR A 59 1.38 3.19 9.17
N PRO A 60 2.20 2.20 9.56
CA PRO A 60 1.80 1.21 10.54
C PRO A 60 1.60 1.85 11.91
N GLU A 61 0.46 1.58 12.53
CA GLU A 61 0.20 1.89 13.93
C GLU A 61 0.09 0.58 14.72
N ILE A 62 0.76 0.49 15.87
CA ILE A 62 0.69 -0.68 16.75
C ILE A 62 0.00 -0.25 18.04
N LYS A 63 -1.17 -0.82 18.32
CA LYS A 63 -1.94 -0.58 19.55
C LYS A 63 -2.31 -1.93 20.17
N ASN A 64 -1.95 -2.14 21.43
CA ASN A 64 -2.19 -3.40 22.16
C ASN A 64 -1.76 -4.66 21.39
N GLY A 65 -0.63 -4.58 20.66
CA GLY A 65 -0.12 -5.69 19.85
C GLY A 65 -0.86 -5.94 18.53
N VAL A 66 -1.89 -5.14 18.22
CA VAL A 66 -2.62 -5.14 16.95
C VAL A 66 -2.00 -4.10 16.03
N VAL A 67 -1.61 -4.54 14.82
CA VAL A 67 -1.09 -3.66 13.77
C VAL A 67 -2.24 -3.20 12.89
N THR A 68 -2.39 -1.89 12.71
CA THR A 68 -3.30 -1.25 11.75
C THR A 68 -2.50 -0.46 10.72
N ILE A 69 -2.98 -0.41 9.48
CA ILE A 69 -2.32 0.32 8.40
C ILE A 69 -3.12 1.58 8.09
N LYS A 70 -2.46 2.73 8.12
CA LYS A 70 -3.02 4.00 7.68
C LYS A 70 -2.35 4.45 6.40
N TRP A 71 -3.13 4.79 5.38
CA TRP A 71 -2.61 5.30 4.11
C TRP A 71 -2.47 6.83 4.14
N ASN A 72 -1.63 7.40 3.27
CA ASN A 72 -1.57 8.84 3.11
C ASN A 72 -2.91 9.36 2.54
N ARG A 73 -3.29 10.59 2.93
CA ARG A 73 -4.58 11.21 2.57
C ARG A 73 -4.91 11.23 1.08
N GLU A 74 -3.89 11.24 0.23
CA GLU A 74 -4.05 11.23 -1.23
C GLU A 74 -4.72 9.95 -1.73
N ILE A 75 -4.50 8.81 -1.07
CA ILE A 75 -4.98 7.50 -1.53
C ILE A 75 -5.91 6.81 -0.55
N GLU A 76 -6.04 7.30 0.69
CA GLU A 76 -6.74 6.59 1.78
C GLU A 76 -8.19 6.21 1.48
N ASN A 77 -8.90 6.99 0.66
CA ASN A 77 -10.28 6.73 0.26
C ASN A 77 -10.42 5.76 -0.92
N TYR A 78 -9.32 5.37 -1.56
CA TYR A 78 -9.29 4.53 -2.75
C TYR A 78 -8.61 3.18 -2.49
N VAL A 79 -8.18 2.92 -1.26
CA VAL A 79 -7.57 1.64 -0.89
C VAL A 79 -8.64 0.68 -0.42
N ASN A 80 -8.64 -0.53 -0.97
CA ASN A 80 -9.45 -1.63 -0.49
C ASN A 80 -8.56 -2.69 0.14
N GLU A 81 -8.86 -3.12 1.37
CA GLU A 81 -8.24 -4.33 1.94
C GLU A 81 -8.92 -5.54 1.31
N VAL A 82 -8.13 -6.39 0.66
CA VAL A 82 -8.59 -7.63 0.03
C VAL A 82 -8.19 -8.82 0.90
N GLN A 83 -9.14 -9.75 1.08
CA GLN A 83 -8.95 -10.97 1.88
C GLN A 83 -8.32 -12.09 1.06
#